data_AF-A0AAD9TNS0-F1
#
_entry.id   AF-A0AAD9TNS0-F1
#
_cell.length_a   1.000
_cell.length_b   1.000
_cell.length_c   1.000
_cell.angle_alpha   90.00
_cell.angle_beta   90.00
_cell.angle_gamma   90.00
#
_symmetry.space_group_name_H-M   'P 1'
#
loop_
_entity.id
_entity.type
_entity.pdbx_description
1 polymer ?
#
loop_
_entity_poly.entity_id
_entity_poly.type
_entity_poly.pdbx_seq_one_letter_code
_entity_poly.pdbx_strand_id
1 'polypeptide(L)'
;MLPITYLGLSLGSRPSSEGVWVSVVSNIEKRLSPWKRKFLSKGGHLVLIKSVLNSIPTYFMSVFRMPIGVVNKIERLQRSFLWGDGIEKRKIHAVDWASVCNNNTSGGLGIGRMVDKNVSLLAKWVWRFGFDRNSLCKKVLCAKYGIQVKILSWDWKSNVSSSYFIKAVANVISTGNNFG
;
A
#
# COMPACT_ATOMS: atom_id res chain seq x y z
N MET A 1 -18.56 -22.38 4.69
CA MET A 1 -17.76 -21.43 5.51
C MET A 1 -18.10 -20.02 5.07
N LEU A 2 -18.65 -19.20 5.96
CA LEU A 2 -18.99 -17.81 5.66
C LEU A 2 -17.70 -16.98 5.47
N PRO A 3 -17.67 -16.00 4.54
CA PRO A 3 -16.55 -15.08 4.44
C PRO A 3 -16.50 -14.22 5.72
N ILE A 4 -15.53 -14.47 6.59
CA ILE A 4 -15.35 -13.72 7.82
C ILE A 4 -14.61 -12.43 7.46
N THR A 5 -15.19 -11.27 7.78
CA THR A 5 -14.55 -9.98 7.53
C THR A 5 -13.80 -9.54 8.79
N TYR A 6 -12.47 -9.61 8.77
CA TYR A 6 -11.62 -9.19 9.89
C TYR A 6 -10.88 -7.91 9.52
N LEU A 7 -11.06 -6.83 10.28
CA LEU A 7 -10.46 -5.51 10.00
C LEU A 7 -10.73 -5.00 8.57
N GLY A 8 -11.90 -5.35 8.01
CA GLY A 8 -12.27 -5.00 6.63
C GLY A 8 -11.68 -5.91 5.54
N LEU A 9 -10.88 -6.92 5.92
CA LEU A 9 -10.35 -7.95 5.03
C LEU A 9 -11.25 -9.18 5.07
N SER A 10 -11.84 -9.58 3.94
CA SER A 10 -12.59 -10.83 3.85
C SER A 10 -11.63 -12.02 3.79
N LEU A 11 -11.55 -12.77 4.90
CA LEU A 11 -10.75 -13.97 5.03
C LEU A 11 -11.35 -15.06 4.12
N GLY A 12 -10.64 -15.37 3.03
CA GLY A 12 -11.07 -16.35 2.01
C GLY A 12 -11.14 -15.80 0.59
N SER A 13 -11.10 -14.47 0.40
CA SER A 13 -11.00 -13.86 -0.92
C SER A 13 -9.55 -13.86 -1.43
N ARG A 14 -9.35 -13.89 -2.75
CA ARG A 14 -8.01 -13.73 -3.35
C ARG A 14 -7.53 -12.30 -3.05
N PRO A 15 -6.41 -12.07 -2.34
CA PRO A 15 -5.94 -10.73 -1.99
C PRO A 15 -5.35 -9.93 -3.16
N SER A 16 -5.10 -10.60 -4.30
CA SER A 16 -4.85 -9.93 -5.58
C SER A 16 -6.14 -9.52 -6.31
N SER A 17 -7.31 -9.94 -5.82
CA SER A 17 -8.58 -9.47 -6.34
C SER A 17 -8.74 -8.01 -5.99
N GLU A 18 -9.06 -7.19 -6.98
CA GLU A 18 -9.45 -5.80 -6.78
C GLU A 18 -10.52 -5.66 -5.70
N GLY A 19 -11.38 -6.68 -5.52
CA GLY A 19 -12.42 -6.72 -4.50
C GLY A 19 -11.92 -6.51 -3.07
N VAL A 20 -10.70 -6.93 -2.73
CA VAL A 20 -10.12 -6.67 -1.39
C VAL A 20 -9.80 -5.19 -1.19
N TRP A 21 -9.41 -4.51 -2.26
CA TRP A 21 -9.05 -3.10 -2.26
C TRP A 21 -10.26 -2.18 -2.47
N VAL A 22 -11.39 -2.69 -2.98
CA VAL A 22 -12.64 -1.92 -3.14
C VAL A 22 -13.08 -1.31 -1.80
N SER A 23 -13.00 -2.07 -0.71
CA SER A 23 -13.34 -1.57 0.63
C SER A 23 -12.44 -0.40 1.06
N VAL A 24 -11.14 -0.52 0.80
CA VAL A 24 -10.14 0.53 1.10
C VAL A 24 -10.42 1.79 0.30
N VAL A 25 -10.67 1.66 -1.01
CA VAL A 25 -11.00 2.78 -1.89
C VAL A 25 -12.31 3.44 -1.48
N SER A 26 -13.35 2.66 -1.17
CA SER A 26 -14.64 3.18 -0.70
C SER A 26 -14.49 3.96 0.62
N ASN A 27 -13.66 3.48 1.54
CA ASN A 27 -13.38 4.20 2.79
C ASN A 27 -12.67 5.53 2.55
N ILE A 28 -11.74 5.59 1.59
CA ILE A 28 -11.09 6.83 1.16
C ILE A 28 -12.12 7.79 0.57
N GLU A 29 -13.00 7.33 -0.32
CA GLU A 29 -14.07 8.14 -0.93
C GLU A 29 -15.05 8.69 0.11
N LYS A 30 -15.46 7.85 1.08
CA LYS A 30 -16.33 8.26 2.19
C LYS A 30 -15.71 9.34 3.06
N ARG A 31 -14.39 9.29 3.31
CA ARG A 31 -13.67 10.34 4.06
C ARG A 31 -13.53 11.62 3.25
N LEU A 32 -13.35 11.51 1.94
CA LEU A 32 -13.24 12.65 1.03
C LEU A 32 -14.56 13.42 0.86
N SER A 33 -15.70 12.73 0.80
CA SER A 33 -17.02 13.35 0.56
C SER A 33 -17.35 14.56 1.46
N PRO A 34 -17.28 14.46 2.80
CA PRO A 34 -17.55 15.62 3.67
C PRO A 34 -16.46 16.69 3.59
N TRP A 35 -15.21 16.34 3.27
CA TRP A 35 -14.12 17.32 3.17
C TRP A 35 -14.14 18.10 1.86
N LYS A 36 -14.61 17.50 0.77
CA LYS A 36 -14.87 18.22 -0.49
C LYS A 36 -15.92 19.32 -0.33
N ARG A 37 -16.85 19.16 0.61
CA ARG A 37 -17.90 20.16 0.93
C ARG A 37 -17.38 21.28 1.83
N LYS A 38 -16.27 21.07 2.56
CA LYS A 38 -15.68 22.09 3.44
C LYS A 38 -14.70 22.95 2.63
N PHE A 39 -14.80 24.27 2.76
CA PHE A 39 -13.81 25.19 2.19
C PHE A 39 -12.52 25.12 2.99
N LEU A 40 -11.64 24.20 2.61
CA LEU A 40 -10.32 24.02 3.21
C LEU A 40 -9.25 24.68 2.34
N SER A 41 -8.18 25.16 3.00
CA SER A 41 -7.01 25.67 2.30
C SER A 41 -6.26 24.53 1.59
N LYS A 42 -5.43 24.88 0.59
CA LYS A 42 -4.58 23.90 -0.11
C LYS A 42 -3.62 23.17 0.84
N GLY A 43 -3.08 23.88 1.84
CA GLY A 43 -2.29 23.29 2.91
C GLY A 43 -3.10 22.30 3.76
N GLY A 44 -4.36 22.64 4.09
CA GLY A 44 -5.27 21.74 4.81
C GLY A 44 -5.56 20.46 4.03
N HIS A 45 -5.79 20.55 2.72
CA HIS A 45 -5.94 19.38 1.85
C HIS A 45 -4.69 18.50 1.87
N LEU A 46 -3.50 19.11 1.76
CA LEU A 46 -2.24 18.36 1.79
C LEU A 46 -2.05 17.60 3.11
N VAL A 47 -2.31 18.26 4.24
CA VAL A 47 -2.20 17.64 5.57
C VAL A 47 -3.15 16.45 5.68
N LEU A 48 -4.41 16.59 5.26
CA LEU A 48 -5.39 15.50 5.30
C LEU A 48 -5.02 14.32 4.40
N ILE A 49 -4.44 14.59 3.22
CA ILE A 49 -3.90 13.52 2.35
C ILE A 49 -2.81 12.76 3.09
N LYS A 50 -1.86 13.47 3.70
CA LYS A 50 -0.71 12.88 4.39
C LYS A 50 -1.11 12.10 5.63
N SER A 51 -1.95 12.67 6.50
CA SER A 51 -2.27 12.09 7.81
C SER A 51 -3.39 11.05 7.74
N VAL A 52 -4.41 11.28 6.91
CA VAL A 52 -5.60 10.40 6.89
C VAL A 52 -5.66 9.52 5.65
N LEU A 53 -5.56 10.08 4.43
CA LEU A 53 -5.75 9.26 3.23
C LEU A 53 -4.65 8.23 3.05
N ASN A 54 -3.41 8.57 3.39
CA ASN A 54 -2.29 7.64 3.32
C ASN A 54 -2.30 6.59 4.44
N SER A 55 -2.90 6.87 5.60
CA SER A 55 -2.92 5.92 6.73
C SER A 55 -3.95 4.80 6.53
N ILE A 56 -5.09 5.08 5.88
CA ILE A 56 -6.14 4.08 5.58
C ILE A 56 -5.61 2.83 4.84
N PRO A 57 -4.91 2.94 3.69
CA PRO A 57 -4.39 1.78 2.98
C PRO A 57 -3.14 1.16 3.63
N THR A 58 -2.51 1.82 4.62
CA THR A 58 -1.19 1.40 5.16
C THR A 58 -1.23 -0.02 5.73
N TYR A 59 -2.32 -0.42 6.39
CA TYR A 59 -2.47 -1.79 6.89
C TYR A 59 -2.46 -2.81 5.75
N PHE A 60 -3.30 -2.63 4.73
CA PHE A 60 -3.38 -3.52 3.57
C PHE A 60 -2.08 -3.54 2.78
N MET A 61 -1.45 -2.39 2.59
CA MET A 61 -0.14 -2.26 1.94
C MET A 61 0.99 -2.95 2.71
N SER A 62 0.85 -3.14 4.02
CA SER A 62 1.88 -3.85 4.80
C SER A 62 1.81 -5.37 4.62
N VAL A 63 0.66 -5.91 4.18
CA VAL A 63 0.43 -7.36 4.07
C VAL A 63 0.36 -7.83 2.61
N PHE A 64 -0.13 -6.98 1.70
CA PHE A 64 -0.37 -7.33 0.31
C PHE A 64 0.31 -6.36 -0.64
N ARG A 65 0.73 -6.87 -1.80
CA ARG A 65 1.12 -6.02 -2.93
C ARG A 65 -0.12 -5.34 -3.51
N MET A 66 -0.08 -4.02 -3.62
CA MET A 66 -1.18 -3.25 -4.19
C MET A 66 -1.15 -3.34 -5.72
N PRO A 67 -2.28 -3.72 -6.37
CA PRO A 67 -2.38 -3.68 -7.82
C PRO A 67 -2.23 -2.25 -8.37
N ILE A 68 -1.60 -2.10 -9.54
CA ILE A 68 -1.37 -0.78 -10.16
C ILE A 68 -2.69 -0.06 -10.45
N GLY A 69 -3.76 -0.77 -10.82
CA GLY A 69 -5.08 -0.16 -11.00
C GLY A 69 -5.61 0.52 -9.74
N VAL A 70 -5.40 -0.10 -8.57
CA VAL A 70 -5.79 0.46 -7.27
C VAL A 70 -4.91 1.66 -6.89
N VAL A 71 -3.60 1.57 -7.11
CA VAL A 71 -2.65 2.69 -6.94
C VAL A 71 -3.17 3.91 -7.71
N ASN A 72 -3.42 3.74 -9.01
CA ASN A 72 -3.86 4.81 -9.90
C ASN A 72 -5.20 5.41 -9.46
N LYS A 73 -6.14 4.58 -8.97
CA LYS A 73 -7.43 5.05 -8.45
C LYS A 73 -7.27 5.89 -7.19
N ILE A 74 -6.43 5.47 -6.23
CA ILE A 74 -6.16 6.22 -5.00
C ILE A 74 -5.43 7.53 -5.31
N GLU A 75 -4.39 7.49 -6.14
CA GLU A 75 -3.63 8.70 -6.51
C GLU A 75 -4.49 9.70 -7.29
N ARG A 76 -5.42 9.22 -8.13
CA ARG A 76 -6.42 10.07 -8.78
C ARG A 76 -7.33 10.77 -7.77
N LEU A 77 -7.80 10.07 -6.74
CA LEU A 77 -8.63 10.66 -5.68
C LEU A 77 -7.85 11.71 -4.87
N GLN A 78 -6.59 11.43 -4.53
CA GLN A 78 -5.71 12.38 -3.85
C GLN A 78 -5.46 13.64 -4.69
N ARG A 79 -5.19 13.46 -5.99
CA ARG A 79 -4.95 14.56 -6.93
C ARG A 79 -6.20 15.44 -7.13
N SER A 80 -7.36 14.80 -7.31
CA SER A 80 -8.66 15.48 -7.40
C SER A 80 -8.95 16.29 -6.13
N PHE A 81 -8.66 15.74 -4.96
CA PHE A 81 -8.83 16.43 -3.69
C PHE A 81 -7.86 17.60 -3.50
N LEU A 82 -6.57 17.41 -3.79
CA LEU A 82 -5.55 18.47 -3.63
C LEU A 82 -5.85 19.69 -4.52
N TRP A 83 -6.10 19.46 -5.81
CA TRP A 83 -6.35 20.53 -6.78
C TRP A 83 -7.78 21.08 -6.72
N GLY A 84 -8.67 20.40 -6.01
CA GLY A 84 -10.00 20.89 -5.69
C GLY A 84 -10.92 20.81 -6.89
N ASP A 85 -11.12 19.61 -7.41
CA ASP A 85 -12.27 19.31 -8.27
C ASP A 85 -13.54 19.49 -7.44
N GLY A 86 -14.17 20.66 -7.60
CA GLY A 86 -15.58 20.84 -7.27
C GLY A 86 -16.44 20.09 -8.28
N ILE A 87 -17.71 19.85 -7.93
CA ILE A 87 -18.68 19.06 -8.69
C ILE A 87 -18.87 19.58 -10.14
N GLU A 88 -18.57 20.86 -10.41
CA GLU A 88 -18.85 21.51 -11.70
C GLU A 88 -17.63 21.85 -12.57
N LYS A 89 -16.39 21.88 -12.05
CA LYS A 89 -15.22 22.33 -12.84
C LYS A 89 -14.00 21.46 -12.61
N ARG A 90 -13.64 20.71 -13.65
CA ARG A 90 -12.40 19.93 -13.71
C ARG A 90 -11.22 20.91 -13.74
N LYS A 91 -10.49 21.07 -12.65
CA LYS A 91 -9.30 21.94 -12.65
C LYS A 91 -8.13 21.22 -13.30
N ILE A 92 -7.52 21.83 -14.31
CA ILE A 92 -6.31 21.31 -14.97
C ILE A 92 -5.21 21.16 -13.90
N HIS A 93 -4.61 19.97 -13.84
CA HIS A 93 -3.52 19.69 -12.92
C HIS A 93 -2.26 20.38 -13.47
N ALA A 94 -1.88 21.50 -12.86
CA ALA A 94 -0.77 22.32 -13.34
C ALA A 94 0.62 21.67 -13.13
N VAL A 95 0.72 20.67 -12.25
CA VAL A 95 1.99 20.04 -11.87
C VAL A 95 1.89 18.54 -12.02
N ASP A 96 2.93 17.94 -12.58
CA ASP A 96 3.05 16.49 -12.65
C ASP A 96 3.01 15.85 -11.25
N TRP A 97 2.32 14.73 -11.15
CA TRP A 97 2.10 14.06 -9.87
C TRP A 97 3.36 13.43 -9.31
N ALA A 98 4.29 12.97 -10.16
CA ALA A 98 5.56 12.44 -9.66
C ALA A 98 6.37 13.55 -8.96
N SER A 99 6.38 14.76 -9.53
CA SER A 99 6.98 15.94 -8.89
C SER A 99 6.31 16.29 -7.55
N VAL A 100 4.97 16.28 -7.50
CA VAL A 100 4.20 16.50 -6.26
C VAL A 100 4.53 15.45 -5.20
N CYS A 101 4.75 14.20 -5.60
CA CYS A 101 5.09 13.11 -4.70
C CYS A 101 6.51 13.15 -4.14
N ASN A 102 7.43 13.91 -4.75
CA ASN A 102 8.80 14.06 -4.26
C ASN A 102 8.85 14.68 -2.86
N ASN A 103 9.96 14.48 -2.15
CA ASN A 103 10.17 15.07 -0.83
C ASN A 103 10.23 16.61 -0.91
N ASN A 104 10.02 17.27 0.23
CA ASN A 104 10.05 18.73 0.31
C ASN A 104 11.44 19.29 -0.04
N THR A 105 12.51 18.53 0.21
CA THR A 105 13.89 18.94 -0.08
C THR A 105 14.19 18.95 -1.59
N SER A 106 13.48 18.16 -2.39
CA SER A 106 13.58 18.15 -3.86
C SER A 106 12.47 18.97 -4.52
N GLY A 107 11.84 19.90 -3.78
CA GLY A 107 10.79 20.79 -4.31
C GLY A 107 9.41 20.16 -4.46
N GLY A 108 9.19 18.94 -3.96
CA GLY A 108 7.89 18.26 -3.97
C GLY A 108 7.04 18.59 -2.74
N LEU A 109 5.82 18.05 -2.70
CA LEU A 109 4.89 18.24 -1.58
C LEU A 109 5.00 17.13 -0.53
N GLY A 110 5.88 16.15 -0.69
CA GLY A 110 6.15 15.09 0.28
C GLY A 110 4.99 14.12 0.48
N ILE A 111 4.11 13.96 -0.52
CA ILE A 111 3.01 12.99 -0.45
C ILE A 111 3.56 11.56 -0.55
N GLY A 112 4.61 11.34 -1.35
CA GLY A 112 5.23 10.04 -1.61
C GLY A 112 4.36 9.14 -2.50
N ARG A 113 4.98 8.44 -3.46
CA ARG A 113 4.26 7.51 -4.35
C ARG A 113 3.76 6.30 -3.55
N MET A 114 2.54 5.86 -3.85
CA MET A 114 1.92 4.77 -3.11
C MET A 114 2.60 3.43 -3.38
N VAL A 115 3.15 3.25 -4.58
CA VAL A 115 3.94 2.08 -4.97
C VAL A 115 5.17 1.92 -4.07
N ASP A 116 5.94 2.99 -3.88
CA ASP A 116 7.18 2.98 -3.10
C ASP A 116 6.91 2.69 -1.62
N LYS A 117 5.82 3.25 -1.07
CA LYS A 117 5.36 2.95 0.29
C LYS A 117 4.99 1.47 0.45
N ASN A 118 4.27 0.91 -0.51
CA ASN A 118 3.90 -0.50 -0.45
C ASN A 118 5.12 -1.42 -0.54
N VAL A 119 6.06 -1.14 -1.45
CA VAL A 119 7.31 -1.91 -1.58
C VAL A 119 8.15 -1.80 -0.31
N SER A 120 8.34 -0.60 0.25
CA SER A 120 9.13 -0.41 1.47
C SER A 120 8.51 -1.07 2.70
N LEU A 121 7.17 -1.05 2.84
CA LEU A 121 6.48 -1.76 3.92
C LEU A 121 6.64 -3.30 3.81
N LEU A 122 6.56 -3.84 2.59
CA LEU A 122 6.81 -5.26 2.37
C LEU A 122 8.28 -5.61 2.61
N ALA A 123 9.22 -4.78 2.15
CA ALA A 123 10.66 -4.94 2.38
C ALA A 123 11.00 -4.93 3.88
N LYS A 124 10.34 -4.08 4.68
CA LYS A 124 10.46 -4.08 6.14
C LYS A 124 10.12 -5.43 6.74
N TRP A 125 9.08 -6.10 6.23
CA TRP A 125 8.72 -7.44 6.68
C TRP A 125 9.75 -8.50 6.28
N VAL A 126 10.32 -8.39 5.08
CA VAL A 126 11.43 -9.26 4.64
C VAL A 126 12.61 -9.13 5.60
N TRP A 127 13.01 -7.89 5.88
CA TRP A 127 14.10 -7.60 6.80
C TRP A 127 13.83 -8.17 8.21
N ARG A 128 12.64 -7.93 8.75
CA ARG A 128 12.24 -8.48 10.06
C ARG A 128 12.28 -10.01 10.07
N PHE A 129 11.83 -10.66 9.00
CA PHE A 129 11.84 -12.12 8.90
C PHE A 129 13.27 -12.68 8.78
N GLY A 130 14.14 -12.01 8.04
CA GLY A 130 15.55 -12.41 7.86
C GLY A 130 16.38 -12.22 9.12
N PHE A 131 16.27 -11.06 9.77
CA PHE A 131 17.16 -10.67 10.87
C PHE A 131 16.70 -11.18 12.25
N ASP A 132 15.39 -11.19 12.53
CA ASP A 132 14.88 -11.64 13.82
C ASP A 132 14.83 -13.18 13.85
N ARG A 133 15.80 -13.80 14.53
CA ARG A 133 15.88 -15.26 14.66
C ARG A 133 14.91 -15.83 15.70
N ASN A 134 14.43 -15.02 16.64
CA ASN A 134 13.67 -15.48 17.81
C ASN A 134 12.19 -15.08 17.81
N SER A 135 11.73 -14.30 16.85
CA SER A 135 10.32 -13.94 16.70
C SER A 135 9.38 -15.16 16.74
N LEU A 136 8.41 -15.15 17.66
CA LEU A 136 7.34 -16.15 17.71
C LEU A 136 6.55 -16.20 16.39
N CYS A 137 6.32 -15.04 15.78
CA CYS A 137 5.63 -14.94 14.49
C CYS A 137 6.39 -15.70 13.39
N LYS A 138 7.72 -15.60 13.35
CA LYS A 138 8.57 -16.37 12.44
C LYS A 138 8.45 -17.87 12.69
N LYS A 139 8.53 -18.31 13.95
CA LYS A 139 8.40 -19.74 14.31
C LYS A 139 7.04 -20.31 13.87
N VAL A 140 5.95 -19.59 14.15
CA VAL A 140 4.59 -19.98 13.74
C VAL A 140 4.44 -20.00 12.21
N LEU A 141 4.97 -18.99 11.50
CA LEU A 141 4.94 -18.95 10.04
C LEU A 141 5.74 -20.10 9.42
N CYS A 142 6.95 -20.35 9.91
CA CYS A 142 7.79 -21.46 9.45
C CYS A 142 7.13 -22.81 9.68
N ALA A 143 6.53 -23.04 10.86
CA ALA A 143 5.81 -24.27 11.17
C ALA A 143 4.56 -24.46 10.30
N LYS A 144 3.78 -23.39 10.07
CA LYS A 144 2.55 -23.44 9.27
C LYS A 144 2.82 -23.63 7.77
N TYR A 145 3.90 -23.04 7.26
CA TYR A 145 4.18 -22.98 5.82
C TYR A 145 5.38 -23.83 5.38
N GLY A 146 5.96 -24.64 6.29
CA GLY A 146 7.06 -25.55 5.98
C GLY A 146 8.35 -24.86 5.54
N ILE A 147 8.55 -23.59 5.92
CA ILE A 147 9.70 -22.79 5.49
C ILE A 147 10.92 -23.22 6.30
N GLN A 148 11.89 -23.89 5.67
CA GLN A 148 13.17 -24.17 6.30
C GLN A 148 14.00 -22.88 6.43
N VAL A 149 14.43 -22.58 7.65
CA VAL A 149 15.17 -21.37 8.05
C VAL A 149 16.63 -21.37 7.55
N LYS A 150 16.95 -22.10 6.46
CA LYS A 150 18.27 -22.04 5.82
C LYS A 150 18.41 -20.94 4.78
N ILE A 151 17.34 -20.22 4.45
CA ILE A 151 17.32 -19.28 3.32
C ILE A 151 17.63 -17.86 3.82
N LEU A 152 18.87 -17.66 4.24
CA LEU A 152 19.56 -16.36 4.18
C LEU A 152 20.40 -16.27 2.89
N SER A 153 20.19 -17.18 1.94
CA SER A 153 20.64 -17.00 0.56
C SER A 153 19.55 -16.24 -0.19
N TRP A 154 19.94 -15.26 -0.98
CA TRP A 154 19.09 -14.50 -1.91
C TRP A 154 18.42 -15.38 -2.99
N ASP A 155 18.54 -16.71 -2.89
CA ASP A 155 18.00 -17.73 -3.78
C ASP A 155 16.68 -18.29 -3.22
N TRP A 156 15.72 -17.40 -2.98
CA TRP A 156 14.36 -17.80 -2.60
C TRP A 156 13.61 -18.33 -3.83
N LYS A 157 13.81 -19.61 -4.17
CA LYS A 157 12.95 -20.30 -5.15
C LYS A 157 11.66 -20.73 -4.46
N SER A 158 10.58 -20.01 -4.75
CA SER A 158 9.24 -20.28 -4.23
C SER A 158 8.69 -21.60 -4.80
N ASN A 159 8.99 -22.74 -4.17
CA ASN A 159 8.30 -23.98 -4.53
C ASN A 159 7.30 -24.49 -3.49
N VAL A 160 7.15 -23.84 -2.33
CA VAL A 160 6.10 -24.21 -1.37
C VAL A 160 5.65 -22.97 -0.59
N SER A 161 4.42 -22.49 -0.82
CA SER A 161 3.42 -22.25 0.24
C SER A 161 2.28 -21.32 -0.19
N SER A 162 1.07 -21.70 0.22
CA SER A 162 -0.25 -21.10 -0.06
C SER A 162 -0.47 -19.68 0.50
N SER A 163 0.57 -18.97 0.95
CA SER A 163 0.47 -17.66 1.60
C SER A 163 0.78 -16.51 0.63
N TYR A 164 -0.19 -15.62 0.45
CA TYR A 164 -0.04 -14.42 -0.39
C TYR A 164 0.96 -13.40 0.16
N PHE A 165 1.13 -13.35 1.48
CA PHE A 165 2.14 -12.52 2.13
C PHE A 165 3.56 -12.95 1.73
N ILE A 166 3.82 -14.26 1.75
CA ILE A 166 5.13 -14.82 1.36
C ILE A 166 5.38 -14.61 -0.14
N LYS A 167 4.35 -14.74 -0.98
CA LYS A 167 4.46 -14.40 -2.42
C LYS A 167 4.75 -12.92 -2.65
N ALA A 168 4.10 -12.01 -1.92
CA ALA A 168 4.35 -10.58 -2.02
C ALA A 168 5.78 -10.23 -1.59
N VAL A 169 6.28 -10.84 -0.52
CA VAL A 169 7.66 -10.73 -0.04
C VAL A 169 8.67 -11.25 -1.07
N ALA A 170 8.47 -12.46 -1.59
CA ALA A 170 9.37 -13.06 -2.58
C ALA A 170 9.47 -12.21 -3.87
N ASN A 171 8.35 -11.66 -4.33
CA ASN A 171 8.34 -10.74 -5.48
C ASN A 171 9.11 -9.46 -5.22
N VAL A 172 9.10 -8.90 -4.00
CA VAL A 172 9.90 -7.70 -3.69
C VAL A 172 11.40 -8.00 -3.79
N ILE A 173 11.83 -9.19 -3.35
CA ILE A 173 13.23 -9.62 -3.44
C ILE A 173 13.64 -9.83 -4.91
N SER A 174 12.80 -10.48 -5.72
CA SER A 174 13.10 -10.67 -7.15
C SER A 174 13.10 -9.36 -7.94
N THR A 175 12.22 -8.41 -7.60
CA THR A 175 12.21 -7.09 -8.25
C THR A 175 13.42 -6.26 -7.83
N GLY A 176 13.92 -6.42 -6.59
CA GLY A 176 15.14 -5.77 -6.10
C GLY A 176 16.41 -6.16 -6.88
N ASN A 177 16.45 -7.38 -7.43
CA ASN A 177 17.57 -7.86 -8.26
C ASN A 177 17.57 -7.30 -9.69
N ASN A 178 16.52 -6.59 -10.13
CA ASN A 178 16.43 -5.97 -11.45
C ASN A 178 16.74 -4.44 -11.42
N PHE A 179 17.24 -3.93 -10.30
CA PHE A 179 17.73 -2.55 -10.16
C PHE A 179 19.26 -2.44 -10.10
N GLY A 180 19.97 -3.52 -10.50
CA GLY A 180 21.42 -3.54 -10.67
C GLY A 180 21.84 -3.10 -12.06
#